data_AF-A0A6P1NXQ6-F1
#
_entry.id   AF-A0A6P1NXQ6-F1
#
_cell.length_a   1.000
_cell.length_b   1.000
_cell.length_c   1.000
_cell.angle_alpha   90.00
_cell.angle_beta   90.00
_cell.angle_gamma   90.00
#
_symmetry.space_group_name_H-M   'P 1'
#
loop_
_entity.id
_entity.type
_entity.pdbx_description
1 polymer ?
#
loop_
_entity_poly.entity_id
_entity_poly.type
_entity_poly.pdbx_seq_one_letter_code
_entity_poly.pdbx_strand_id
1 'polypeptide(L)'
;MKKYLHLCAFGVLLGAASCSKDSGKSGPLARPISVEQLRTQLITLSDTLSGKWTVMAASDSTKIEDMEEMLAALPPAVLPPDQRADLQKSIKRLSTLRYDRKTMSNSDMIDAYDMAHDSVYKALFAFLPDSGSTGIPRVDSLKNEIQAHHNEVVMYRSRYDVTAKEMNTLIRRYRKRLPRLGKPYDTLQPAPLFQWVDNSKPNTETPEEE
;
A
#
# COMPACT_ATOMS: atom_id res chain seq x y z
N MET A 1 61.75 -45.52 -27.19
CA MET A 1 61.24 -46.58 -26.28
C MET A 1 59.82 -46.21 -25.87
N LYS A 2 58.90 -47.19 -26.01
CA LYS A 2 57.60 -47.41 -25.33
C LYS A 2 56.86 -46.20 -24.73
N LYS A 3 55.56 -45.95 -24.91
CA LYS A 3 54.42 -46.57 -25.61
C LYS A 3 53.14 -45.84 -25.09
N TYR A 4 52.07 -45.82 -25.88
CA TYR A 4 50.64 -45.81 -25.46
C TYR A 4 50.01 -44.48 -24.95
N LEU A 5 48.72 -44.16 -25.14
CA LEU A 5 47.58 -44.78 -25.85
C LEU A 5 46.33 -43.89 -25.59
N HIS A 6 45.48 -43.72 -26.62
CA HIS A 6 44.03 -43.38 -26.66
C HIS A 6 43.46 -42.22 -25.80
N LEU A 7 42.84 -41.18 -26.40
CA LEU A 7 41.55 -41.16 -27.12
C LEU A 7 40.34 -41.35 -26.18
N CYS A 8 39.69 -40.23 -25.82
CA CYS A 8 38.28 -40.16 -25.45
C CYS A 8 37.77 -38.74 -25.78
N ALA A 9 37.02 -38.67 -26.88
CA ALA A 9 36.13 -37.56 -27.19
C ALA A 9 34.89 -37.66 -26.30
N PHE A 10 34.37 -36.55 -25.79
CA PHE A 10 32.93 -36.35 -25.61
C PHE A 10 32.66 -34.85 -25.50
N GLY A 11 32.06 -34.29 -26.56
CA GLY A 11 31.49 -32.95 -26.54
C GLY A 11 30.20 -32.96 -25.73
N VAL A 12 29.96 -31.87 -24.98
CA VAL A 12 28.65 -31.55 -24.44
C VAL A 12 28.27 -30.14 -24.89
N LEU A 13 27.08 -30.11 -25.47
CA LEU A 13 26.40 -29.03 -26.14
C LEU A 13 25.97 -27.89 -25.20
N LEU A 14 26.10 -26.68 -25.73
CA LEU A 14 25.15 -25.56 -25.69
C LEU A 14 23.90 -25.73 -24.80
N GLY A 15 23.83 -24.93 -23.73
CA GLY A 15 22.60 -24.58 -23.04
C GLY A 15 22.36 -23.07 -23.15
N ALA A 16 21.72 -22.64 -24.24
CA ALA A 16 21.17 -21.29 -24.33
C ALA A 16 20.04 -21.16 -23.30
N ALA A 17 20.22 -20.28 -22.32
CA ALA A 17 19.15 -19.84 -21.44
C ALA A 17 18.10 -19.14 -22.29
N SER A 18 17.03 -19.87 -22.60
CA SER A 18 15.87 -19.37 -23.32
C SER A 18 15.13 -18.36 -22.43
N CYS A 19 15.24 -17.08 -22.79
CA CYS A 19 14.27 -16.07 -22.41
C CYS A 19 12.91 -16.46 -23.01
N SER A 20 12.06 -17.10 -22.21
CA SER A 20 10.65 -17.28 -22.59
C SER A 20 9.93 -15.93 -22.47
N LYS A 21 9.80 -15.28 -23.63
CA LYS A 21 8.85 -14.24 -23.94
C LYS A 21 7.45 -14.67 -23.47
N ASP A 22 6.99 -14.05 -22.40
CA ASP A 22 5.67 -14.30 -21.82
C ASP A 22 4.61 -13.86 -22.83
N SER A 23 3.97 -14.85 -23.44
CA SER A 23 3.02 -14.69 -24.53
C SER A 23 1.66 -15.22 -24.08
N GLY A 24 1.08 -14.61 -23.05
CA GLY A 24 -0.37 -14.58 -22.80
C GLY A 24 -1.13 -15.91 -22.89
N LYS A 25 -0.46 -17.05 -22.65
CA LYS A 25 -1.06 -18.38 -22.69
C LYS A 25 -1.05 -18.99 -21.31
N SER A 26 -2.27 -19.17 -20.80
CA SER A 26 -2.68 -19.90 -19.62
C SER A 26 -1.81 -21.14 -19.35
N GLY A 27 -0.93 -21.01 -18.34
CA GLY A 27 -0.12 -22.11 -17.81
C GLY A 27 -0.91 -23.04 -16.87
N PRO A 28 -0.26 -24.09 -16.32
CA PRO A 28 -0.86 -25.29 -15.71
C PRO A 28 -1.54 -25.09 -14.33
N LEU A 29 -2.20 -23.95 -14.12
CA LEU A 29 -3.09 -23.67 -12.97
C LEU A 29 -4.58 -23.79 -13.35
N ALA A 30 -4.90 -24.55 -14.39
CA ALA A 30 -6.24 -24.80 -14.92
C ALA A 30 -7.13 -25.74 -14.06
N ARG A 31 -6.82 -25.93 -12.77
CA ARG A 31 -7.74 -26.64 -11.86
C ARG A 31 -8.59 -25.62 -11.12
N PRO A 32 -9.93 -25.65 -11.26
CA PRO A 32 -10.80 -24.82 -10.47
C PRO A 32 -10.57 -25.11 -8.98
N ILE A 33 -10.30 -24.08 -8.18
CA ILE A 33 -10.24 -24.24 -6.72
C ILE A 33 -11.60 -24.73 -6.20
N SER A 34 -11.57 -25.51 -5.12
CA SER A 34 -12.79 -25.95 -4.45
C SER A 34 -13.52 -24.77 -3.80
N VAL A 35 -14.81 -24.96 -3.47
CA VAL A 35 -15.61 -23.96 -2.76
C VAL A 35 -14.96 -23.60 -1.42
N GLU A 36 -14.47 -24.59 -0.67
CA GLU A 36 -13.78 -24.33 0.60
C GLU A 36 -12.43 -23.63 0.40
N GLN A 37 -11.66 -23.97 -0.64
CA GLN A 37 -10.41 -23.25 -0.95
C GLN A 37 -10.68 -21.78 -1.31
N LEU A 38 -11.72 -21.51 -2.10
CA LEU A 38 -12.15 -20.14 -2.41
C LEU A 38 -12.56 -19.39 -1.14
N ARG A 39 -13.37 -20.01 -0.28
CA ARG A 39 -13.76 -19.43 1.01
C ARG A 39 -12.53 -19.06 1.85
N THR A 40 -11.60 -20.01 2.02
CA THR A 40 -10.38 -19.79 2.81
C THR A 40 -9.53 -18.66 2.23
N GLN A 41 -9.34 -18.60 0.91
CA GLN A 41 -8.59 -17.51 0.30
C GLN A 41 -9.25 -16.15 0.51
N LEU A 42 -10.58 -16.06 0.36
CA LEU A 42 -11.30 -14.81 0.58
C LEU A 42 -11.25 -14.36 2.05
N ILE A 43 -11.32 -15.29 3.01
CA ILE A 43 -11.11 -15.00 4.44
C ILE A 43 -9.71 -14.41 4.64
N THR A 44 -8.68 -15.14 4.22
CA THR A 44 -7.29 -14.74 4.42
C THR A 44 -7.00 -13.37 3.80
N LEU A 45 -7.50 -13.11 2.59
CA LEU A 45 -7.31 -11.82 1.93
C LEU A 45 -8.09 -10.69 2.62
N SER A 46 -9.33 -10.94 3.06
CA SER A 46 -10.14 -9.96 3.80
C SER A 46 -9.48 -9.57 5.13
N ASP A 47 -8.98 -10.56 5.87
CA ASP A 47 -8.26 -10.34 7.14
C ASP A 47 -6.96 -9.59 6.89
N THR A 48 -6.22 -9.98 5.85
CA THR A 48 -4.98 -9.31 5.45
C THR A 48 -5.23 -7.84 5.07
N LEU A 49 -6.27 -7.55 4.29
CA LEU A 49 -6.64 -6.17 3.94
C LEU A 49 -7.00 -5.35 5.19
N SER A 50 -7.74 -5.96 6.11
CA SER A 50 -8.11 -5.31 7.37
C SER A 50 -6.86 -5.00 8.20
N GLY A 51 -5.92 -5.94 8.32
CA GLY A 51 -4.65 -5.72 8.99
C GLY A 51 -3.81 -4.62 8.35
N LYS A 52 -3.67 -4.63 7.01
CA LYS A 52 -2.93 -3.59 6.28
C LYS A 52 -3.55 -2.20 6.46
N TRP A 53 -4.88 -2.10 6.39
CA TRP A 53 -5.58 -0.84 6.66
C TRP A 53 -5.33 -0.35 8.09
N THR A 54 -5.46 -1.22 9.09
CA THR A 54 -5.26 -0.87 10.49
C THR A 54 -3.86 -0.34 10.75
N VAL A 55 -2.83 -1.01 10.22
CA VAL A 55 -1.44 -0.55 10.37
C VAL A 55 -1.22 0.82 9.72
N MET A 56 -1.74 1.02 8.51
CA MET A 56 -1.66 2.31 7.82
C MET A 56 -2.35 3.43 8.63
N ALA A 57 -3.60 3.19 9.06
CA ALA A 57 -4.38 4.17 9.80
C ALA A 57 -3.78 4.48 11.19
N ALA A 58 -3.17 3.49 11.84
CA ALA A 58 -2.44 3.68 13.08
C ALA A 58 -1.18 4.53 12.86
N SER A 59 -0.33 4.18 11.89
CA SER A 59 0.86 4.94 11.50
C SER A 59 0.54 6.42 11.20
N ASP A 60 -0.55 6.66 10.48
CA ASP A 60 -1.02 8.02 10.19
C ASP A 60 -1.58 8.75 11.41
N SER A 61 -2.17 8.04 12.38
CA SER A 61 -2.65 8.65 13.64
C SER A 61 -1.48 9.03 14.54
N THR A 62 -0.51 8.13 14.70
CA THR A 62 0.74 8.39 15.43
C THR A 62 1.48 9.59 14.82
N LYS A 63 1.58 9.68 13.49
CA LYS A 63 2.15 10.85 12.82
C LYS A 63 1.50 12.17 13.24
N ILE A 64 0.17 12.21 13.35
CA ILE A 64 -0.56 13.43 13.77
C ILE A 64 -0.27 13.74 15.24
N GLU A 65 -0.29 12.72 16.11
CA GLU A 65 0.04 12.86 17.54
C GLU A 65 1.48 13.40 17.72
N ASP A 66 2.43 12.84 16.98
CA ASP A 66 3.84 13.28 17.00
C ASP A 66 3.99 14.73 16.51
N MET A 67 3.21 15.15 15.50
CA MET A 67 3.18 16.55 15.05
C MET A 67 2.65 17.49 16.14
N GLU A 68 1.59 17.11 16.85
CA GLU A 68 1.07 17.88 17.98
C GLU A 68 2.10 17.97 19.10
N GLU A 69 2.73 16.85 19.44
CA GLU A 69 3.75 16.81 20.48
C GLU A 69 4.99 17.62 20.09
N MET A 70 5.42 17.56 18.83
CA MET A 70 6.58 18.32 18.38
C MET A 70 6.29 19.82 18.45
N LEU A 71 5.09 20.25 18.04
CA LEU A 71 4.67 21.63 18.19
C LEU A 71 4.70 22.06 19.66
N ALA A 72 4.20 21.24 20.58
CA ALA A 72 4.20 21.52 22.02
C ALA A 72 5.61 21.57 22.62
N ALA A 73 6.54 20.73 22.13
CA ALA A 73 7.92 20.68 22.58
C ALA A 73 8.78 21.87 22.08
N LEU A 74 8.36 22.56 21.01
CA LEU A 74 9.09 23.72 20.50
C LEU A 74 8.99 24.91 21.48
N PRO A 75 10.12 25.57 21.82
CA PRO A 75 10.12 26.74 22.68
C PRO A 75 9.20 27.86 22.13
N PRO A 76 8.53 28.64 22.99
CA PRO A 76 7.66 29.73 22.54
C PRO A 76 8.35 30.76 21.64
N ALA A 77 9.67 30.95 21.79
CA ALA A 77 10.47 31.87 20.98
C ALA A 77 10.64 31.43 19.51
N VAL A 78 10.40 30.16 19.18
CA VAL A 78 10.59 29.61 17.83
C VAL A 78 9.46 30.00 16.88
N LEU A 79 8.23 30.18 17.41
CA LEU A 79 7.04 30.38 16.60
C LEU A 79 6.12 31.43 17.26
N PRO A 80 5.74 32.51 16.55
CA PRO A 80 4.81 33.51 17.07
C PRO A 80 3.49 32.86 17.55
N PRO A 81 2.85 33.39 18.62
CA PRO A 81 1.66 32.77 19.21
C PRO A 81 0.51 32.49 18.21
N ASP A 82 0.24 33.43 17.30
CA ASP A 82 -0.83 33.28 16.31
C ASP A 82 -0.51 32.16 15.30
N GLN A 83 0.72 32.11 14.79
CA GLN A 83 1.16 31.05 13.87
C GLN A 83 1.14 29.67 14.56
N ARG A 84 1.49 29.62 15.84
CA ARG A 84 1.39 28.40 16.66
C ARG A 84 -0.06 27.94 16.80
N ALA A 85 -0.98 28.84 17.08
CA ALA A 85 -2.40 28.52 17.19
C ALA A 85 -2.98 28.02 15.85
N ASP A 86 -2.61 28.67 14.74
CA ASP A 86 -3.04 28.27 13.40
C ASP A 86 -2.48 26.91 12.98
N LEU A 87 -1.20 26.64 13.27
CA LEU A 87 -0.59 25.35 13.01
C LEU A 87 -1.21 24.24 13.86
N GLN A 88 -1.45 24.50 15.15
CA GLN A 88 -2.14 23.56 16.04
C GLN A 88 -3.54 23.21 15.53
N LYS A 89 -4.30 24.22 15.06
CA LYS A 89 -5.62 24.00 14.46
C LYS A 89 -5.54 23.19 13.18
N SER A 90 -4.53 23.45 12.36
CA SER A 90 -4.30 22.73 11.10
C SER A 90 -3.95 21.26 11.34
N ILE A 91 -3.09 20.96 12.32
CA ILE A 91 -2.78 19.57 12.73
C ILE A 91 -4.05 18.85 13.17
N LYS A 92 -4.84 19.45 14.07
CA LYS A 92 -6.09 18.85 14.56
C LYS A 92 -7.08 18.55 13.44
N ARG A 93 -7.13 19.41 12.42
CA ARG A 93 -8.02 19.25 11.27
C ARG A 93 -7.68 18.04 10.42
N LEU A 94 -6.42 17.56 10.41
CA LEU A 94 -6.02 16.41 9.59
C LEU A 94 -6.92 15.19 9.85
N SER A 95 -7.16 14.85 11.12
CA SER A 95 -8.04 13.74 11.50
C SER A 95 -9.45 13.81 10.86
N THR A 96 -9.98 15.02 10.69
CA THR A 96 -11.32 15.26 10.11
C THR A 96 -11.38 15.16 8.59
N LEU A 97 -10.22 15.25 7.91
CA LEU A 97 -10.10 15.15 6.46
C LEU A 97 -9.80 13.72 5.99
N ARG A 98 -9.39 12.84 6.90
CA ARG A 98 -8.97 11.48 6.59
C ARG A 98 -10.11 10.70 5.91
N TYR A 99 -9.82 10.11 4.76
CA TYR A 99 -10.70 9.16 4.09
C TYR A 99 -10.78 7.83 4.87
N ASP A 100 -11.80 7.00 4.59
CA ASP A 100 -11.99 5.70 5.23
C ASP A 100 -11.97 4.55 4.21
N ARG A 101 -12.18 3.30 4.66
CA ARG A 101 -12.21 2.13 3.77
C ARG A 101 -13.29 2.19 2.69
N LYS A 102 -14.31 3.03 2.83
CA LYS A 102 -15.41 3.19 1.87
C LYS A 102 -15.12 4.34 0.90
N THR A 103 -14.43 5.38 1.35
CA THR A 103 -14.14 6.58 0.56
C THR A 103 -12.74 6.61 -0.04
N MET A 104 -11.86 5.66 0.31
CA MET A 104 -10.49 5.58 -0.22
C MET A 104 -10.39 5.35 -1.73
N SER A 105 -11.49 5.04 -2.43
CA SER A 105 -11.52 5.01 -3.89
C SER A 105 -11.76 6.40 -4.51
N ASN A 106 -12.05 7.42 -3.70
CA ASN A 106 -12.21 8.79 -4.14
C ASN A 106 -10.84 9.50 -4.15
N SER A 107 -10.27 9.68 -5.35
CA SER A 107 -8.97 10.34 -5.54
C SER A 107 -8.94 11.75 -4.97
N ASP A 108 -10.01 12.54 -5.17
CA ASP A 108 -10.06 13.93 -4.70
C ASP A 108 -9.94 14.03 -3.17
N MET A 109 -10.49 13.03 -2.45
CA MET A 109 -10.36 12.97 -0.99
C MET A 109 -8.94 12.57 -0.56
N ILE A 110 -8.28 11.67 -1.30
CA ILE A 110 -6.87 11.32 -1.04
C ILE A 110 -5.99 12.53 -1.29
N ASP A 111 -6.15 13.19 -2.44
CA ASP A 111 -5.33 14.34 -2.84
C ASP A 111 -5.51 15.51 -1.87
N ALA A 112 -6.75 15.84 -1.50
CA ALA A 112 -7.01 16.88 -0.50
C ALA A 112 -6.38 16.56 0.86
N TYR A 113 -6.42 15.29 1.27
CA TYR A 113 -5.82 14.85 2.53
C TYR A 113 -4.29 14.90 2.50
N ASP A 114 -3.67 14.42 1.42
CA ASP A 114 -2.22 14.42 1.23
C ASP A 114 -1.67 15.84 1.13
N MET A 115 -2.36 16.72 0.41
CA MET A 115 -2.00 18.14 0.34
C MET A 115 -2.05 18.81 1.72
N ALA A 116 -3.07 18.51 2.53
CA ALA A 116 -3.17 19.05 3.88
C ALA A 116 -2.02 18.55 4.77
N HIS A 117 -1.69 17.25 4.69
CA HIS A 117 -0.56 16.67 5.40
C HIS A 117 0.77 17.28 4.99
N ASP A 118 1.03 17.43 3.69
CA ASP A 118 2.25 18.02 3.17
C ASP A 118 2.38 19.50 3.59
N SER A 119 1.28 20.25 3.55
CA SER A 119 1.25 21.65 4.00
C SER A 119 1.57 21.77 5.50
N VAL A 120 0.95 20.96 6.36
CA VAL A 120 1.22 20.94 7.81
C VAL A 120 2.65 20.50 8.09
N TYR A 121 3.11 19.43 7.44
CA TYR A 121 4.47 18.92 7.57
C TYR A 121 5.50 20.01 7.21
N LYS A 122 5.36 20.67 6.06
CA LYS A 122 6.24 21.77 5.64
C LYS A 122 6.21 22.94 6.63
N ALA A 123 5.02 23.36 7.06
CA ALA A 123 4.88 24.46 8.01
C ALA A 123 5.55 24.15 9.35
N LEU A 124 5.39 22.93 9.85
CA LEU A 124 5.98 22.50 11.12
C LEU A 124 7.51 22.40 11.02
N PHE A 125 8.04 21.89 9.90
CA PHE A 125 9.48 21.71 9.70
C PHE A 125 10.22 22.99 9.29
N ALA A 126 9.52 24.04 8.83
CA ALA A 126 10.12 25.31 8.42
C ALA A 126 10.88 26.05 9.53
N PHE A 127 10.62 25.70 10.80
CA PHE A 127 11.27 26.29 11.96
C PHE A 127 12.38 25.42 12.55
N LEU A 128 12.65 24.27 11.93
CA LEU A 128 13.70 23.34 12.34
C LEU A 128 14.91 23.52 11.41
N PRO A 129 16.13 23.23 11.88
CA PRO A 129 17.28 23.18 11.00
C PRO A 129 17.11 22.05 9.98
N ASP A 130 17.46 22.33 8.73
CA ASP A 130 17.39 21.35 7.63
C ASP A 130 18.23 20.10 7.92
N SER A 131 19.38 20.30 8.57
CA SER A 131 20.30 19.24 8.98
C SER A 131 20.84 19.48 10.39
N GLY A 132 21.23 18.40 11.06
CA GLY A 132 21.72 18.44 12.43
C GLY A 132 20.63 18.48 13.49
N SER A 133 21.06 18.57 14.75
CA SER A 133 20.19 18.58 15.92
C SER A 133 19.58 19.97 16.15
N THR A 134 18.35 19.98 16.64
CA THR A 134 17.66 21.18 17.15
C THR A 134 18.20 21.64 18.51
N GLY A 135 19.05 20.84 19.15
CA GLY A 135 19.46 21.01 20.55
C GLY A 135 18.40 20.56 21.55
N ILE A 136 17.24 20.06 21.09
CA ILE A 136 16.15 19.58 21.92
C ILE A 136 15.91 18.09 21.58
N PRO A 137 16.40 17.15 22.42
CA PRO A 137 16.37 15.72 22.09
C PRO A 137 14.99 15.17 21.72
N ARG A 138 13.93 15.66 22.39
CA ARG A 138 12.56 15.22 22.08
C ARG A 138 12.10 15.68 20.69
N VAL A 139 12.41 16.92 20.30
CA VAL A 139 12.09 17.44 18.96
C VAL A 139 12.86 16.65 17.90
N ASP A 140 14.13 16.30 18.16
CA ASP A 140 14.92 15.50 17.22
C ASP A 140 14.36 14.08 17.04
N SER A 141 13.89 13.43 18.11
CA SER A 141 13.21 12.12 18.03
C SER A 141 11.94 12.21 17.20
N LEU A 142 11.07 13.17 17.52
CA LEU A 142 9.80 13.37 16.83
C LEU A 142 9.99 13.75 15.37
N LYS A 143 11.01 14.56 15.05
CA LYS A 143 11.39 14.89 13.67
C LYS A 143 11.63 13.62 12.84
N ASN A 144 12.39 12.67 13.39
CA ASN A 144 12.71 11.41 12.73
C ASN A 144 11.48 10.48 12.61
N GLU A 145 10.69 10.38 13.68
CA GLU A 145 9.45 9.58 13.72
C GLU A 145 8.44 10.08 12.69
N ILE A 146 8.15 11.38 12.68
CA ILE A 146 7.25 12.02 11.70
C ILE A 146 7.75 11.80 10.27
N GLN A 147 9.06 11.94 10.03
CA GLN A 147 9.66 11.68 8.71
C GLN A 147 9.49 10.23 8.25
N ALA A 148 9.71 9.28 9.15
CA ALA A 148 9.51 7.86 8.86
C ALA A 148 8.03 7.60 8.47
N HIS A 149 7.09 8.02 9.32
CA HIS A 149 5.66 7.87 9.04
C HIS A 149 5.23 8.56 7.74
N HIS A 150 5.76 9.75 7.46
CA HIS A 150 5.46 10.49 6.23
C HIS A 150 5.90 9.72 4.98
N ASN A 151 7.08 9.10 5.00
CA ASN A 151 7.64 8.39 3.86
C ASN A 151 7.00 7.01 3.63
N GLU A 152 6.45 6.39 4.67
CA GLU A 152 5.87 5.05 4.57
C GLU A 152 4.46 5.01 3.96
N VAL A 153 3.72 6.14 3.93
CA VAL A 153 2.30 6.17 3.51
C VAL A 153 2.07 5.55 2.14
N VAL A 154 2.93 5.88 1.16
CA VAL A 154 2.84 5.35 -0.22
C VAL A 154 3.07 3.84 -0.23
N MET A 155 3.97 3.34 0.61
CA MET A 155 4.25 1.91 0.73
C MET A 155 3.09 1.14 1.36
N TYR A 156 2.44 1.70 2.38
CA TYR A 156 1.23 1.09 2.96
C TYR A 156 0.11 0.98 1.94
N ARG A 157 -0.16 2.06 1.19
CA ARG A 157 -1.17 2.07 0.12
C ARG A 157 -0.87 1.06 -0.97
N SER A 158 0.37 1.02 -1.44
CA SER A 158 0.82 0.05 -2.45
C SER A 158 0.63 -1.40 -1.98
N ARG A 159 1.05 -1.72 -0.75
CA ARG A 159 0.89 -3.07 -0.17
C ARG A 159 -0.57 -3.45 0.01
N TYR A 160 -1.44 -2.50 0.36
CA TYR A 160 -2.88 -2.71 0.42
C TYR A 160 -3.46 -3.04 -0.96
N ASP A 161 -3.13 -2.22 -1.96
CA ASP A 161 -3.64 -2.37 -3.33
C ASP A 161 -3.24 -3.70 -3.98
N VAL A 162 -2.04 -4.21 -3.70
CA VAL A 162 -1.61 -5.54 -4.17
C VAL A 162 -2.58 -6.62 -3.68
N THR A 163 -2.85 -6.69 -2.38
CA THR A 163 -3.78 -7.68 -1.80
C THR A 163 -5.21 -7.45 -2.27
N ALA A 164 -5.63 -6.18 -2.44
CA ALA A 164 -6.98 -5.86 -2.92
C ALA A 164 -7.18 -6.33 -4.37
N LYS A 165 -6.16 -6.18 -5.23
CA LYS A 165 -6.18 -6.69 -6.60
C LYS A 165 -6.25 -8.21 -6.66
N GLU A 166 -5.54 -8.92 -5.78
CA GLU A 166 -5.63 -10.38 -5.65
C GLU A 166 -7.07 -10.81 -5.30
N MET A 167 -7.65 -10.20 -4.27
CA MET A 167 -9.04 -10.45 -3.87
C MET A 167 -10.04 -10.15 -4.98
N ASN A 168 -9.89 -9.00 -5.63
CA ASN A 168 -10.75 -8.57 -6.74
C ASN A 168 -10.66 -9.50 -7.94
N THR A 169 -9.50 -10.10 -8.17
CA THR A 169 -9.30 -11.12 -9.21
C THR A 169 -10.05 -12.40 -8.88
N LEU A 170 -10.02 -12.87 -7.62
CA LEU A 170 -10.80 -14.03 -7.19
C LEU A 170 -12.32 -13.78 -7.28
N ILE A 171 -12.78 -12.62 -6.82
CA ILE A 171 -14.19 -12.20 -6.90
C ILE A 171 -14.66 -12.21 -8.36
N ARG A 172 -13.88 -11.63 -9.27
CA ARG A 172 -14.19 -11.59 -10.70
C ARG A 172 -14.22 -13.00 -11.31
N ARG A 173 -13.17 -13.79 -11.10
CA ARG A 173 -13.02 -15.14 -11.66
C ARG A 173 -14.11 -16.10 -11.18
N TYR A 174 -14.51 -16.01 -9.91
CA TYR A 174 -15.45 -16.95 -9.30
C TYR A 174 -16.82 -16.34 -8.99
N ARG A 175 -17.19 -15.25 -9.66
CA ARG A 175 -18.45 -14.50 -9.42
C ARG A 175 -19.69 -15.40 -9.36
N LYS A 176 -19.83 -16.35 -10.29
CA LYS A 176 -20.96 -17.30 -10.34
C LYS A 176 -20.98 -18.29 -9.16
N ARG A 177 -19.84 -18.51 -8.51
CA ARG A 177 -19.68 -19.43 -7.36
C ARG A 177 -19.79 -18.73 -6.02
N LEU A 178 -19.61 -17.40 -5.94
CA LEU A 178 -19.72 -16.63 -4.70
C LEU A 178 -21.03 -16.86 -3.93
N PRO A 179 -22.22 -16.93 -4.57
CA PRO A 179 -23.46 -17.19 -3.84
C PRO A 179 -23.47 -18.53 -3.09
N ARG A 180 -22.71 -19.53 -3.57
CA ARG A 180 -22.61 -20.86 -2.94
C ARG A 180 -21.79 -20.84 -1.65
N LEU A 181 -21.01 -19.79 -1.42
CA LEU A 181 -20.22 -19.61 -0.19
C LEU A 181 -21.06 -19.12 0.98
N GLY A 182 -22.29 -18.62 0.73
CA GLY A 182 -23.15 -17.99 1.74
C GLY A 182 -22.61 -16.64 2.23
N LYS A 183 -23.31 -16.03 3.19
CA LYS A 183 -22.92 -14.74 3.77
C LYS A 183 -21.57 -14.83 4.51
N PRO A 184 -20.72 -13.77 4.47
CA PRO A 184 -20.91 -12.51 3.74
C PRO A 184 -20.45 -12.55 2.27
N TYR A 185 -20.01 -13.71 1.77
CA TYR A 185 -19.36 -13.84 0.46
C TYR A 185 -20.33 -13.73 -0.72
N ASP A 186 -21.60 -14.06 -0.51
CA ASP A 186 -22.67 -13.98 -1.51
C ASP A 186 -22.93 -12.57 -2.03
N THR A 187 -22.60 -11.55 -1.24
CA THR A 187 -22.78 -10.11 -1.54
C THR A 187 -21.45 -9.37 -1.63
N LEU A 188 -20.33 -10.10 -1.59
CA LEU A 188 -19.00 -9.54 -1.54
C LEU A 188 -18.70 -8.67 -2.77
N GLN A 189 -18.44 -7.40 -2.50
CA GLN A 189 -18.00 -6.45 -3.52
C GLN A 189 -16.48 -6.45 -3.63
N PRO A 190 -15.94 -6.03 -4.79
CA PRO A 190 -14.52 -5.75 -4.91
C PRO A 190 -14.04 -4.79 -3.80
N ALA A 191 -12.88 -5.08 -3.24
CA ALA A 191 -12.19 -4.17 -2.35
C ALA A 191 -11.80 -2.88 -3.10
N PRO A 192 -11.99 -1.69 -2.49
CA PRO A 192 -11.56 -0.44 -3.10
C PRO A 192 -10.03 -0.38 -3.19
N LEU A 193 -9.52 0.45 -4.10
CA LEU A 193 -8.10 0.67 -4.33
C LEU A 193 -7.76 2.15 -4.08
N PHE A 194 -6.52 2.43 -3.69
CA PHE A 194 -5.99 3.80 -3.61
C PHE A 194 -5.69 4.38 -4.99
N GLN A 195 -5.41 3.53 -5.97
CA GLN A 195 -5.15 3.96 -7.34
C GLN A 195 -6.39 4.56 -7.99
N TRP A 196 -6.15 5.57 -8.83
CA TRP A 196 -7.17 6.10 -9.72
C TRP A 196 -7.72 4.98 -10.63
N VAL A 197 -9.02 4.75 -10.55
CA VAL A 197 -9.73 3.81 -11.42
C VAL A 197 -10.48 4.62 -12.47
N ASP A 198 -10.13 4.42 -13.74
CA ASP A 198 -10.83 5.02 -14.87
C ASP A 198 -12.23 4.40 -15.01
N ASN A 199 -13.23 5.01 -14.36
CA ASN A 199 -14.62 4.55 -14.45
C ASN A 199 -15.25 4.79 -15.84
N SER A 200 -14.55 5.48 -16.76
CA SER A 200 -15.04 5.75 -18.12
C SER A 200 -14.75 4.60 -19.09
N LYS A 201 -13.89 3.64 -18.71
CA LYS A 201 -13.64 2.45 -19.52
C LYS A 201 -14.61 1.34 -19.12
N PRO A 202 -15.47 0.86 -20.05
CA PRO A 202 -16.19 -0.38 -19.81
C PRO A 202 -15.15 -1.47 -19.53
N ASN A 203 -15.45 -2.39 -18.60
CA ASN A 203 -14.66 -3.60 -18.36
C ASN A 203 -14.60 -4.42 -19.67
N THR A 204 -13.70 -4.06 -20.57
CA THR A 204 -13.41 -4.78 -21.82
C THR A 204 -12.43 -5.90 -21.51
N GLU A 205 -12.82 -6.79 -20.62
CA GLU A 205 -12.23 -8.12 -20.55
C GLU A 205 -13.41 -9.08 -20.51
N THR A 206 -13.71 -9.59 -21.69
CA THR A 206 -14.74 -10.57 -22.02
C THR A 206 -14.75 -11.67 -20.95
N PRO A 207 -15.92 -11.99 -20.34
CA PRO A 207 -15.99 -13.17 -19.50
C PRO A 207 -15.80 -14.38 -20.42
N GLU A 208 -14.68 -15.07 -20.29
CA GLU A 208 -14.58 -16.44 -20.80
C GLU A 208 -15.65 -17.26 -20.07
N GLU A 209 -16.67 -17.65 -20.83
CA GLU A 209 -17.73 -18.53 -20.38
C GLU A 209 -17.16 -19.94 -20.20
N GLU A 210 -17.00 -20.35 -18.95
CA GLU A 210 -17.02 -21.77 -18.54
C GLU A 210 -17.97 -21.96 -17.35
#